data_AF-T0M9X5-F1
#
_entry.id   AF-T0M9X5-F1
#
_cell.length_a   1.000
_cell.length_b   1.000
_cell.length_c   1.000
_cell.angle_alpha   90.00
_cell.angle_beta   90.00
_cell.angle_gamma   90.00
#
_symmetry.space_group_name_H-M   'P 1'
#
loop_
_entity.id
_entity.type
_entity.pdbx_description
1 polymer ?
#
loop_
_entity_poly.entity_id
_entity_poly.type
_entity_poly.pdbx_seq_one_letter_code
_entity_poly.pdbx_strand_id
1 'polypeptide(L)'
;MEKIESQKKMSLVEILKNEINKLKELNEQYKEILDSKKVVHKETTKHKTRYFLKDGSTYVVRDKYRYLYDSKSKIITYEFENGQIEKSFPNGIKEIRYSDGRVIIKNDNKDYDIINK
;
A
#
# COMPACT_ATOMS: atom_id res chain seq x y z
N MET A 1 21.38 -44.46 -8.91
CA MET A 1 20.54 -44.43 -7.70
C MET A 1 20.59 -43.01 -7.15
N GLU A 2 19.55 -42.23 -7.41
CA GLU A 2 19.44 -40.84 -6.92
C GLU A 2 19.18 -40.85 -5.41
N LYS A 3 20.02 -40.13 -4.66
CA LYS A 3 19.80 -39.86 -3.24
C LYS A 3 18.58 -38.95 -3.14
N ILE A 4 17.45 -39.51 -2.74
CA ILE A 4 16.29 -38.73 -2.28
C ILE A 4 16.76 -37.97 -1.04
N GLU A 5 16.96 -36.66 -1.19
CA GLU A 5 17.18 -35.73 -0.08
C GLU A 5 16.07 -35.93 0.94
N SER A 6 16.44 -36.38 2.14
CA SER A 6 15.51 -36.47 3.25
C SER A 6 15.10 -35.05 3.63
N GLN A 7 13.90 -34.64 3.21
CA GLN A 7 13.28 -33.43 3.71
C GLN A 7 13.16 -33.58 5.23
N LYS A 8 14.05 -32.89 5.95
CA LYS A 8 14.05 -32.81 7.41
C LYS A 8 12.67 -32.28 7.83
N LYS A 9 11.81 -33.16 8.34
CA LYS A 9 10.50 -32.78 8.90
C LYS A 9 10.77 -31.80 10.05
N MET A 10 10.52 -30.52 9.80
CA MET A 10 10.54 -29.50 10.87
C MET A 10 9.52 -29.89 11.93
N SER A 11 9.95 -29.86 13.19
CA SER A 11 9.05 -30.04 14.31
C SER A 11 8.05 -28.89 14.40
N LEU A 12 6.88 -29.13 14.98
CA LEU A 12 5.88 -28.09 15.23
C LEU A 12 6.49 -26.91 16.02
N VAL A 13 7.40 -27.20 16.95
CA VAL A 13 8.11 -26.18 17.74
C VAL A 13 9.00 -25.29 16.86
N GLU A 14 9.71 -25.88 15.89
CA GLU A 14 10.53 -25.11 14.94
C GLU A 14 9.66 -24.25 14.01
N ILE A 15 8.51 -24.78 13.55
CA ILE A 15 7.55 -24.01 12.75
C ILE A 15 7.05 -22.79 13.54
N LEU A 16 6.62 -22.99 14.79
CA LEU A 16 6.11 -21.91 15.64
C LEU A 16 7.19 -20.88 15.97
N LYS A 17 8.43 -21.32 16.24
CA LYS A 17 9.56 -20.40 16.46
C LYS A 17 9.83 -19.55 15.23
N ASN A 18 9.83 -20.15 14.05
CA ASN A 18 10.03 -19.43 12.80
C ASN A 18 8.91 -18.41 12.56
N GLU A 19 7.66 -18.78 12.84
CA GLU A 19 6.53 -17.86 12.69
C GLU A 19 6.61 -16.69 13.67
N ILE A 20 6.95 -16.94 14.94
CA ILE A 20 7.18 -15.87 15.92
C ILE A 20 8.29 -14.92 15.46
N ASN A 21 9.37 -15.44 14.89
CA ASN A 21 10.47 -14.60 14.39
C ASN A 21 10.03 -13.73 13.20
N LYS A 22 9.29 -14.30 12.23
CA LYS A 22 8.71 -13.52 11.12
C LYS A 22 7.79 -12.41 11.63
N LEU A 23 6.93 -12.71 12.61
CA LEU A 23 6.03 -11.72 13.19
C LEU A 23 6.80 -10.60 13.90
N LYS A 24 7.91 -10.92 14.58
CA LYS A 24 8.79 -9.90 15.19
C LYS A 24 9.44 -9.02 14.14
N GLU A 25 10.00 -9.61 13.08
CA GLU A 25 10.60 -8.87 11.97
C GLU A 25 9.59 -7.94 11.30
N LEU A 26 8.38 -8.45 11.04
CA LEU A 26 7.30 -7.67 10.45
C LEU A 26 6.86 -6.52 11.38
N ASN A 27 6.80 -6.76 12.69
CA ASN A 27 6.52 -5.70 13.66
C ASN A 27 7.57 -4.59 13.67
N GLU A 28 8.86 -4.93 13.58
CA GLU A 28 9.92 -3.92 13.47
C GLU A 28 9.81 -3.13 12.17
N GLN A 29 9.57 -3.79 11.04
CA GLN A 29 9.32 -3.11 9.76
C GLN A 29 8.12 -2.16 9.83
N TYR A 30 7.03 -2.57 10.50
CA TYR A 30 5.88 -1.69 10.68
C TYR A 30 6.20 -0.48 11.56
N LYS A 31 7.00 -0.63 12.61
CA LYS A 31 7.44 0.51 13.44
C LYS A 31 8.26 1.49 12.62
N GLU A 32 9.17 1.01 11.78
CA GLU A 32 9.98 1.85 10.90
C GLU A 32 9.11 2.62 9.90
N ILE A 33 8.14 1.96 9.26
CA ILE A 33 7.18 2.60 8.35
C ILE A 33 6.35 3.66 9.08
N LEU A 34 5.88 3.36 10.30
CA LEU A 34 5.12 4.31 11.11
C LEU A 34 5.94 5.54 11.47
N ASP A 35 7.21 5.35 11.85
CA ASP A 35 8.11 6.46 12.13
C ASP A 35 8.36 7.32 10.89
N SER A 36 8.55 6.71 9.71
CA SER A 36 8.79 7.43 8.46
C SER A 36 7.56 8.21 7.98
N LYS A 37 6.35 7.76 8.32
CA LYS A 37 5.08 8.42 7.97
C LYS A 37 4.57 9.38 9.04
N LYS A 38 5.38 9.73 10.06
CA LYS A 38 5.01 10.76 11.05
C LYS A 38 4.74 12.11 10.39
N VAL A 39 3.70 12.80 10.86
CA VAL A 39 3.37 14.16 10.42
C VAL A 39 4.40 15.14 10.98
N VAL A 40 5.02 15.94 10.10
CA VAL A 40 5.99 16.99 10.47
C VAL A 40 5.43 18.39 10.29
N HIS A 41 4.46 18.58 9.39
CA HIS A 41 3.81 19.86 9.17
C HIS A 41 2.37 19.68 8.70
N LYS A 42 1.51 20.67 8.96
CA LYS A 42 0.09 20.67 8.59
C LYS A 42 -0.32 22.06 8.09
N GLU A 43 -0.98 22.08 6.93
CA GLU A 43 -1.67 23.24 6.38
C GLU A 43 -3.17 22.96 6.33
N THR A 44 -4.00 23.96 6.63
CA THR A 44 -5.46 23.82 6.58
C THR A 44 -6.10 25.03 5.92
N THR A 45 -7.01 24.76 4.99
CA THR A 45 -7.94 25.72 4.40
C THR A 45 -9.37 25.20 4.56
N LYS A 46 -10.38 26.00 4.18
CA LYS A 46 -11.80 25.68 4.40
C LYS A 46 -12.23 24.28 3.88
N HIS A 47 -11.66 23.83 2.77
CA HIS A 47 -12.08 22.59 2.07
C HIS A 47 -10.94 21.56 1.93
N LYS A 48 -9.84 21.78 2.67
CA LYS A 48 -8.62 20.98 2.47
C LYS A 48 -7.72 21.04 3.70
N THR A 49 -7.26 19.88 4.13
CA THR A 49 -6.13 19.74 5.04
C THR A 49 -5.00 18.99 4.35
N ARG A 50 -3.78 19.51 4.41
CA ARG A 50 -2.57 18.87 3.89
C ARG A 50 -1.63 18.56 5.06
N TYR A 51 -1.20 17.32 5.14
CA TYR A 51 -0.22 16.80 6.09
C TYR A 51 1.06 16.48 5.32
N PHE A 52 2.18 17.04 5.76
CA PHE A 52 3.50 16.71 5.26
C PHE A 52 4.11 15.66 6.18
N LEU A 53 4.60 14.57 5.60
CA LEU A 53 5.14 13.43 6.34
C LEU A 53 6.67 13.49 6.36
N LYS A 54 7.28 12.87 7.37
CA LYS A 54 8.73 12.88 7.61
C LYS A 54 9.54 12.36 6.41
N ASP A 55 9.02 11.37 5.69
CA ASP A 55 9.64 10.83 4.48
C ASP A 55 9.45 11.70 3.21
N GLY A 56 8.85 12.88 3.34
CA GLY A 56 8.55 13.79 2.23
C GLY A 56 7.25 13.50 1.49
N SER A 57 6.53 12.43 1.87
CA SER A 57 5.19 12.15 1.34
C SER A 57 4.19 13.22 1.78
N THR A 58 3.06 13.30 1.09
CA THR A 58 1.99 14.22 1.45
C THR A 58 0.65 13.50 1.51
N TYR A 59 -0.03 13.62 2.64
CA TYR A 59 -1.40 13.14 2.81
C TYR A 59 -2.36 14.32 2.81
N VAL A 60 -3.42 14.24 2.01
CA VAL A 60 -4.38 15.33 1.84
C VAL A 60 -5.78 14.81 2.10
N VAL A 61 -6.53 15.56 2.89
CA VAL A 61 -7.96 15.34 3.14
C VAL A 61 -8.73 16.50 2.52
N ARG A 62 -9.73 16.18 1.72
CA ARG A 62 -10.72 17.11 1.17
C ARG A 62 -12.12 16.59 1.48
N ASP A 63 -13.12 17.42 1.20
CA ASP A 63 -14.51 17.12 1.53
C ASP A 63 -15.00 15.76 0.99
N LYS A 64 -14.66 15.39 -0.25
CA LYS A 64 -15.20 14.18 -0.92
C LYS A 64 -14.20 13.03 -1.09
N TYR A 65 -12.92 13.29 -0.81
CA TYR A 65 -11.87 12.32 -1.02
C TYR A 65 -10.61 12.71 -0.24
N ARG A 66 -9.78 11.72 0.00
CA ARG A 66 -8.43 11.87 0.53
C ARG A 66 -7.43 11.26 -0.42
N TYR A 67 -6.17 11.69 -0.36
CA TYR A 67 -5.12 11.03 -1.11
C TYR A 67 -3.78 11.06 -0.39
N LEU A 68 -2.97 10.04 -0.64
CA LEU A 68 -1.57 9.97 -0.25
C LEU A 68 -0.71 10.06 -1.53
N TYR A 69 0.15 11.07 -1.61
CA TYR A 69 1.29 11.07 -2.52
C TYR A 69 2.50 10.49 -1.78
N ASP A 70 3.02 9.37 -2.28
CA ASP A 70 4.22 8.73 -1.74
C ASP A 70 5.47 9.29 -2.44
N SER A 71 6.36 9.90 -1.65
CA SER A 71 7.55 10.59 -2.19
C SER A 71 8.56 9.65 -2.83
N LYS A 72 8.66 8.40 -2.37
CA LYS A 72 9.64 7.40 -2.81
C LYS A 72 9.22 6.76 -4.13
N SER A 73 8.00 6.24 -4.16
CA SER A 73 7.44 5.54 -5.34
C SER A 73 6.82 6.48 -6.36
N LYS A 74 6.55 7.73 -5.99
CA LYS A 74 5.83 8.73 -6.80
C LYS A 74 4.39 8.33 -7.13
N ILE A 75 3.84 7.32 -6.44
CA ILE A 75 2.45 6.88 -6.58
C ILE A 75 1.53 7.83 -5.84
N ILE A 76 0.37 8.12 -6.43
CA ILE A 76 -0.74 8.82 -5.75
C ILE A 76 -1.88 7.83 -5.54
N THR A 77 -2.30 7.64 -4.28
CA THR A 77 -3.46 6.81 -3.93
C THR A 77 -4.59 7.70 -3.46
N TYR A 78 -5.69 7.75 -4.21
CA TYR A 78 -6.93 8.42 -3.84
C TYR A 78 -7.89 7.42 -3.19
N GLU A 79 -8.64 7.89 -2.20
CA GLU A 79 -9.74 7.17 -1.58
C GLU A 79 -10.96 8.08 -1.52
N PHE A 80 -12.05 7.62 -2.13
CA PHE A 80 -13.31 8.35 -2.26
C PHE A 80 -14.33 7.83 -1.25
N GLU A 81 -15.31 8.68 -0.91
CA GLU A 81 -16.36 8.34 0.08
C GLU A 81 -17.18 7.10 -0.28
N ASN A 82 -17.31 6.78 -1.57
CA ASN A 82 -18.01 5.59 -2.06
C ASN A 82 -17.20 4.28 -1.92
N GLY A 83 -16.03 4.32 -1.28
CA GLY A 83 -15.12 3.19 -1.12
C GLY A 83 -14.26 2.89 -2.36
N GLN A 84 -14.35 3.71 -3.41
CA GLN A 84 -13.46 3.60 -4.57
C GLN A 84 -12.04 4.03 -4.17
N ILE A 85 -11.04 3.28 -4.62
CA ILE A 85 -9.63 3.59 -4.44
C ILE A 85 -8.98 3.68 -5.81
N GLU A 86 -8.24 4.75 -6.08
CA GLU A 86 -7.48 4.90 -7.32
C GLU A 86 -5.99 5.06 -7.04
N LYS A 87 -5.15 4.24 -7.66
CA LYS A 87 -3.70 4.41 -7.66
C LYS A 87 -3.23 4.88 -9.01
N SER A 88 -2.61 6.06 -9.05
CA SER A 88 -1.93 6.58 -10.24
C SER A 88 -0.44 6.33 -10.12
N PHE A 89 0.11 5.64 -11.12
CA PHE A 89 1.52 5.28 -11.19
C PHE A 89 2.30 6.27 -12.08
N PRO A 90 3.62 6.42 -11.88
CA PRO A 90 4.43 7.40 -12.62
C PRO A 90 4.52 7.13 -14.14
N ASN A 91 4.26 5.89 -14.55
CA ASN A 91 4.26 5.45 -15.94
C ASN A 91 2.91 5.66 -16.65
N GLY A 92 1.97 6.39 -16.04
CA GLY A 92 0.65 6.69 -16.61
C GLY A 92 -0.42 5.64 -16.31
N ILE A 93 -0.05 4.48 -15.77
CA ILE A 93 -1.02 3.44 -15.41
C ILE A 93 -1.88 3.92 -14.23
N LYS A 94 -3.18 3.57 -14.24
CA LYS A 94 -4.08 3.73 -13.09
C LYS A 94 -4.77 2.43 -12.73
N GLU A 95 -4.70 2.04 -11.46
CA GLU A 95 -5.54 0.99 -10.88
C GLU A 95 -6.75 1.66 -10.22
N ILE A 96 -7.96 1.25 -10.59
CA ILE A 96 -9.21 1.64 -9.92
C ILE A 96 -9.81 0.41 -9.27
N ARG A 97 -10.00 0.46 -7.96
CA ARG A 97 -10.69 -0.57 -7.18
C ARG A 97 -12.03 -0.03 -6.70
N TYR A 98 -13.09 -0.73 -7.02
CA TYR A 98 -14.44 -0.41 -6.56
C TYR A 98 -14.74 -1.10 -5.23
N SER A 99 -15.75 -0.61 -4.52
CA SER A 99 -16.18 -1.16 -3.23
C SER A 99 -16.71 -2.59 -3.31
N ASP A 100 -17.17 -3.02 -4.49
CA ASP A 100 -17.57 -4.40 -4.79
C ASP A 100 -16.38 -5.33 -5.13
N GLY A 101 -15.14 -4.82 -5.08
CA GLY A 101 -13.93 -5.58 -5.35
C GLY A 101 -13.52 -5.63 -6.82
N ARG A 102 -14.30 -5.06 -7.75
CA ARG A 102 -13.89 -4.95 -9.16
C ARG A 102 -12.62 -4.10 -9.28
N VAL A 103 -11.70 -4.54 -10.14
CA VAL A 103 -10.44 -3.83 -10.43
C VAL A 103 -10.35 -3.52 -11.92
N ILE A 104 -10.11 -2.26 -12.24
CA ILE A 104 -9.85 -1.79 -13.60
C ILE A 104 -8.44 -1.23 -13.67
N ILE A 105 -7.66 -1.67 -14.66
CA ILE A 105 -6.38 -1.07 -15.00
C ILE A 105 -6.57 -0.19 -16.23
N LYS A 106 -6.19 1.09 -16.12
CA LYS A 106 -6.24 2.07 -17.20
C LYS A 106 -4.82 2.41 -17.64
N ASN A 107 -4.58 2.37 -18.93
CA ASN A 107 -3.36 2.91 -19.53
C ASN A 107 -3.66 4.25 -20.22
N ASP A 108 -2.63 5.09 -20.42
CA ASP A 108 -2.77 6.42 -21.04
C ASP A 108 -3.37 6.39 -22.46
N ASN A 109 -3.36 5.24 -23.13
CA ASN A 109 -3.90 5.06 -24.49
C ASN A 109 -5.43 4.89 -24.58
N LYS A 110 -6.19 5.13 -23.50
CA LYS A 110 -7.65 4.86 -23.40
C LYS A 110 -8.04 3.38 -23.49
N ASP A 111 -7.08 2.47 -23.41
CA ASP A 111 -7.32 1.04 -23.22
C ASP A 111 -7.56 0.75 -21.74
N TYR A 112 -8.61 -0.02 -21.46
CA TYR A 112 -8.97 -0.45 -20.11
C TYR A 112 -8.98 -1.98 -20.04
N ASP A 113 -8.16 -2.53 -19.14
CA ASP A 113 -8.19 -3.96 -18.81
C ASP A 113 -9.05 -4.14 -17.56
N ILE A 114 -10.11 -4.95 -17.67
CA ILE A 114 -10.92 -5.38 -16.54
C ILE A 114 -10.33 -6.70 -16.05
N ILE A 115 -9.76 -6.70 -14.84
CA ILE A 115 -9.33 -7.94 -14.19
C ILE A 115 -10.53 -8.47 -13.41
N ASN A 116 -11.31 -9.37 -14.03
CA ASN A 116 -12.29 -10.17 -13.30
C ASN A 116 -11.57 -11.34 -12.62
N LYS A 117 -11.95 -11.59 -11.36
CA LYS A 117 -11.51 -12.77 -10.61
C LYS A 117 -12.43 -13.95 -10.88
#